data_AF-A0A1G1H325-F1
#
_entry.id   AF-A0A1G1H325-F1
#
_cell.length_a   1.000
_cell.length_b   1.000
_cell.length_c   1.000
_cell.angle_alpha   90.00
_cell.angle_beta   90.00
_cell.angle_gamma   90.00
#
_symmetry.space_group_name_H-M   'P 1'
#
loop_
_entity.id
_entity.type
_entity.pdbx_description
1 polymer ?
#
loop_
_entity_poly.entity_id
_entity_poly.type
_entity_poly.pdbx_seq_one_letter_code
_entity_poly.pdbx_strand_id
1 'polypeptide(L)'
;MINSLKMLAAFGLVAMLGWGPAFGEQAGVAAGLVRISLAKVHIYLAAADYRRALEVCQKEIDDAPSVEAYVHLTYVFHAMDAYLDHLSQEERWVAVEQLYLNLAYKDAGDLIDPPGGLARMAKEMIQTGIHQQSDVSAAMATRLNKSETERLWQQQTQWRQANPQMWWTGIPDAWR
;
A
#
# COMPACT_ATOMS: atom_id res chain seq x y z
N MET A 1 -65.65 37.48 27.34
CA MET A 1 -64.74 37.89 28.43
C MET A 1 -64.25 36.64 29.15
N ILE A 2 -62.93 36.46 29.17
CA ILE A 2 -62.09 35.75 30.18
C ILE A 2 -62.08 34.20 30.18
N ASN A 3 -60.96 33.69 29.65
CA ASN A 3 -60.10 32.57 30.06
C ASN A 3 -60.68 31.30 30.71
N SER A 4 -60.34 30.15 30.11
CA SER A 4 -59.43 29.21 30.77
C SER A 4 -58.90 28.16 29.79
N LEU A 5 -57.61 28.28 29.49
CA LEU A 5 -56.78 27.31 28.78
C LEU A 5 -56.53 26.11 29.70
N LYS A 6 -57.08 24.94 29.36
CA LYS A 6 -56.75 23.68 30.05
C LYS A 6 -55.78 22.87 29.20
N MET A 7 -54.56 22.73 29.73
CA MET A 7 -53.63 21.65 29.37
C MET A 7 -54.29 20.29 29.61
N LEU A 8 -54.09 19.35 28.69
CA LEU A 8 -53.64 17.97 28.93
C LEU A 8 -53.90 17.15 27.66
N ALA A 9 -52.90 17.08 26.78
CA ALA A 9 -52.81 16.00 25.80
C ALA A 9 -51.60 15.15 26.20
N ALA A 10 -51.88 14.08 26.93
CA ALA A 10 -50.95 13.00 27.16
C ALA A 10 -50.61 12.37 25.79
N PHE A 11 -49.37 12.48 25.34
CA PHE A 11 -48.87 11.64 24.27
C PHE A 11 -48.16 10.44 24.87
N GLY A 12 -48.78 9.29 24.61
CA GLY A 12 -48.41 7.99 25.10
C GLY A 12 -47.05 7.53 24.56
N LEU A 13 -46.38 6.85 25.47
CA LEU A 13 -45.20 6.03 25.30
C LEU A 13 -45.51 4.85 24.35
N VAL A 14 -44.86 4.81 23.18
CA VAL A 14 -44.74 3.65 22.27
C VAL A 14 -43.30 3.71 21.76
N ALA A 15 -42.36 2.93 22.31
CA ALA A 15 -42.11 1.50 22.15
C ALA A 15 -40.86 1.31 21.27
N MET A 16 -39.92 0.55 21.83
CA MET A 16 -38.94 -0.31 21.17
C MET A 16 -38.18 0.24 19.95
N LEU A 17 -36.87 0.40 20.12
CA LEU A 17 -35.87 -0.49 19.52
C LEU A 17 -34.51 -0.08 20.10
N GLY A 18 -34.09 -0.78 21.14
CA GLY A 18 -32.74 -0.69 21.68
C GLY A 18 -31.75 -1.24 20.65
N TRP A 19 -31.31 -0.35 19.77
CA TRP A 19 -30.27 -0.59 18.77
C TRP A 19 -28.94 -0.78 19.50
N GLY A 20 -28.54 -2.04 19.71
CA GLY A 20 -27.16 -2.38 20.06
C GLY A 20 -26.21 -2.01 18.91
N PRO A 21 -24.93 -1.71 19.19
CA PRO A 21 -24.09 -0.96 18.27
C PRO A 21 -23.71 -1.82 17.06
N ALA A 22 -24.08 -1.37 15.86
CA ALA A 22 -23.63 -1.91 14.58
C ALA A 22 -22.16 -1.53 14.25
N PHE A 23 -21.27 -1.50 15.25
CA PHE A 23 -19.86 -1.14 15.09
C PHE A 23 -18.97 -2.32 14.66
N GLY A 24 -19.44 -3.56 14.79
CA GLY A 24 -18.66 -4.75 14.43
C GLY A 24 -18.66 -5.09 12.93
N GLU A 25 -19.76 -4.81 12.23
CA GLU A 25 -19.94 -5.24 10.83
C GLU A 25 -19.17 -4.35 9.85
N GLN A 26 -19.10 -3.05 10.12
CA GLN A 26 -18.35 -2.09 9.29
C GLN A 26 -16.83 -2.26 9.40
N ALA A 27 -16.31 -2.61 10.58
CA ALA A 27 -14.88 -2.87 10.78
C ALA A 27 -14.41 -4.14 10.06
N GLY A 28 -15.25 -5.19 10.04
CA GLY A 28 -14.96 -6.42 9.30
C GLY A 28 -14.95 -6.23 7.79
N VAL A 29 -15.90 -5.44 7.25
CA VAL A 29 -15.95 -5.11 5.82
C VAL A 29 -14.76 -4.23 5.42
N ALA A 30 -14.41 -3.22 6.23
CA ALA A 30 -13.24 -2.37 5.97
C ALA A 30 -11.94 -3.18 5.99
N ALA A 31 -11.72 -4.01 7.02
CA ALA A 31 -10.54 -4.88 7.10
C ALA A 31 -10.47 -5.89 5.93
N GLY A 32 -11.62 -6.42 5.50
CA GLY A 32 -11.71 -7.29 4.32
C GLY A 32 -11.34 -6.58 3.02
N LEU A 33 -11.79 -5.33 2.84
CA LEU A 33 -11.47 -4.51 1.67
C LEU A 33 -9.99 -4.13 1.61
N VAL A 34 -9.39 -3.76 2.76
CA VAL A 34 -7.94 -3.47 2.87
C VAL A 34 -7.12 -4.68 2.45
N ARG A 35 -7.48 -5.88 2.94
CA ARG A 35 -6.77 -7.12 2.58
C ARG A 35 -6.88 -7.43 1.08
N ILE A 36 -8.05 -7.25 0.48
CA ILE A 36 -8.25 -7.46 -0.96
C ILE A 36 -7.45 -6.45 -1.79
N SER A 37 -7.34 -5.21 -1.33
CA SER A 37 -6.58 -4.16 -2.01
C SER A 37 -5.08 -4.45 -2.00
N LEU A 38 -4.52 -4.77 -0.82
CA LEU A 38 -3.11 -5.11 -0.68
C LEU A 38 -2.74 -6.41 -1.42
N ALA A 39 -3.65 -7.38 -1.51
CA ALA A 39 -3.43 -8.58 -2.32
C ALA A 39 -3.23 -8.28 -3.82
N LYS A 40 -3.79 -7.17 -4.35
CA LYS A 40 -3.58 -6.76 -5.75
C LYS A 40 -2.15 -6.29 -6.02
N VAL A 41 -1.39 -5.91 -4.99
CA VAL A 41 0.03 -5.56 -5.13
C VAL A 41 0.80 -6.68 -5.84
N HIS A 42 0.48 -7.94 -5.57
CA HIS A 42 1.06 -9.09 -6.25
C HIS A 42 0.96 -9.00 -7.79
N ILE A 43 -0.21 -8.58 -8.30
CA ILE A 43 -0.49 -8.49 -9.74
C ILE A 43 0.39 -7.42 -10.38
N TYR A 44 0.53 -6.27 -9.73
CA TYR A 44 1.36 -5.17 -10.23
C TYR A 44 2.85 -5.53 -10.19
N LEU A 45 3.32 -6.20 -9.13
CA LEU A 45 4.70 -6.68 -9.05
C LEU A 45 5.01 -7.72 -10.14
N ALA A 46 4.08 -8.63 -10.42
CA ALA A 46 4.24 -9.62 -11.49
C ALA A 46 4.34 -8.97 -12.87
N ALA A 47 3.71 -7.82 -13.05
CA ALA A 47 3.77 -7.01 -14.27
C ALA A 47 4.94 -6.00 -14.29
N ALA A 48 5.78 -5.96 -13.25
CA ALA A 48 6.78 -4.93 -13.03
C ALA A 48 6.23 -3.48 -13.05
N ASP A 49 4.94 -3.31 -12.73
CA ASP A 49 4.24 -2.02 -12.63
C ASP A 49 4.36 -1.48 -11.20
N TYR A 50 5.59 -1.12 -10.81
CA TYR A 50 5.90 -0.69 -9.45
C TYR A 50 5.19 0.60 -9.05
N ARG A 51 4.92 1.50 -10.01
CA ARG A 51 4.16 2.71 -9.74
C ARG A 51 2.76 2.38 -9.24
N ARG A 52 2.01 1.52 -9.94
CA ARG A 52 0.66 1.14 -9.48
C ARG A 52 0.71 0.38 -8.16
N ALA A 53 1.74 -0.44 -7.94
CA ALA A 53 1.95 -1.09 -6.64
C ALA A 53 2.11 -0.06 -5.50
N LEU A 54 2.90 1.00 -5.72
CA LEU A 54 3.07 2.10 -4.77
C LEU A 54 1.77 2.89 -4.56
N GLU A 55 1.04 3.22 -5.63
CA GLU A 55 -0.23 3.94 -5.58
C GLU A 55 -1.29 3.19 -4.75
N VAL A 56 -1.38 1.86 -4.91
CA VAL A 56 -2.28 1.03 -4.11
C VAL A 56 -1.90 1.08 -2.63
N CYS A 57 -0.63 0.85 -2.30
CA CYS A 57 -0.17 0.90 -0.91
C CYS A 57 -0.39 2.29 -0.29
N GLN A 58 -0.09 3.36 -1.02
CA GLN A 58 -0.28 4.72 -0.55
C GLN A 58 -1.76 5.03 -0.33
N LYS A 59 -2.63 4.62 -1.25
CA LYS A 59 -4.07 4.78 -1.09
C LYS A 59 -4.59 4.08 0.16
N GLU A 60 -4.15 2.85 0.43
CA GLU A 60 -4.53 2.13 1.64
C GLU A 60 -4.03 2.83 2.91
N ILE A 61 -2.82 3.39 2.89
CA ILE A 61 -2.29 4.19 4.00
C ILE A 61 -3.13 5.46 4.20
N ASP A 62 -3.52 6.14 3.13
CA ASP A 62 -4.31 7.36 3.19
C ASP A 62 -5.74 7.09 3.71
N ASP A 63 -6.34 5.96 3.29
CA ASP A 63 -7.68 5.56 3.68
C ASP A 63 -7.72 4.98 5.12
N ALA A 64 -6.76 4.11 5.47
CA ALA A 64 -6.68 3.42 6.76
C ALA A 64 -5.24 2.98 7.11
N PRO A 65 -4.43 3.85 7.76
CA PRO A 65 -3.07 3.51 8.14
C PRO A 65 -3.01 2.24 9.01
N SER A 66 -2.20 1.27 8.60
CA SER A 66 -2.04 -0.02 9.28
C SER A 66 -0.61 -0.55 9.15
N VAL A 67 -0.24 -1.50 10.01
CA VAL A 67 1.07 -2.17 9.92
C VAL A 67 1.20 -2.87 8.57
N GLU A 68 0.15 -3.57 8.15
CA GLU A 68 0.11 -4.32 6.90
C GLU A 68 0.36 -3.39 5.71
N ALA A 69 -0.30 -2.23 5.65
CA ALA A 69 -0.13 -1.29 4.55
C ALA A 69 1.29 -0.70 4.50
N TYR A 70 1.87 -0.31 5.65
CA TYR A 70 3.26 0.17 5.69
C TYR A 70 4.27 -0.93 5.35
N VAL A 71 4.07 -2.17 5.81
CA VAL A 71 4.94 -3.30 5.47
C VAL A 71 4.85 -3.65 3.98
N HIS A 72 3.66 -3.61 3.38
CA HIS A 72 3.51 -3.79 1.93
C HIS A 72 4.21 -2.67 1.16
N LEU A 73 4.09 -1.42 1.59
CA LEU A 73 4.80 -0.30 0.98
C LEU A 73 6.33 -0.51 1.04
N THR A 74 6.88 -0.84 2.22
CA THR A 74 8.30 -1.17 2.39
C THR A 74 8.71 -2.34 1.49
N TYR A 75 7.87 -3.37 1.39
CA TYR A 75 8.12 -4.52 0.54
C TYR A 75 8.22 -4.13 -0.95
N VAL A 76 7.31 -3.29 -1.44
CA VAL A 76 7.32 -2.80 -2.83
C VAL A 76 8.61 -2.04 -3.13
N PHE A 77 9.06 -1.18 -2.20
CA PHE A 77 10.35 -0.49 -2.33
C PHE A 77 11.52 -1.45 -2.46
N HIS A 78 11.63 -2.44 -1.56
CA HIS A 78 12.70 -3.43 -1.66
C HIS A 78 12.60 -4.28 -2.94
N ALA A 79 11.38 -4.64 -3.37
CA ALA A 79 11.18 -5.39 -4.60
C ALA A 79 11.63 -4.60 -5.83
N MET A 80 11.36 -3.29 -5.84
CA MET A 80 11.80 -2.40 -6.92
C MET A 80 13.32 -2.28 -6.98
N ASP A 81 13.99 -2.21 -5.83
CA ASP A 81 15.46 -2.22 -5.76
C ASP A 81 16.06 -3.52 -6.32
N ALA A 82 15.56 -4.67 -5.88
CA ALA A 82 16.03 -5.97 -6.35
C ALA A 82 15.76 -6.18 -7.85
N TYR A 83 14.64 -5.68 -8.36
CA TYR A 83 14.36 -5.72 -9.80
C TYR A 83 15.30 -4.81 -10.60
N LEU A 84 15.60 -3.61 -10.09
CA LEU A 84 16.60 -2.72 -10.70
C LEU A 84 17.99 -3.36 -10.74
N ASP A 85 18.39 -4.03 -9.67
CA ASP A 85 19.64 -4.78 -9.63
C ASP A 85 19.65 -5.94 -10.63
N HIS A 86 18.55 -6.69 -10.71
CA HIS A 86 18.39 -7.75 -11.71
C HIS A 86 18.51 -7.22 -13.15
N LEU A 87 17.78 -6.15 -13.50
CA LEU A 87 17.87 -5.53 -14.82
C LEU A 87 19.28 -5.03 -15.13
N SER A 88 19.96 -4.46 -14.14
CA SER A 88 21.34 -4.00 -14.27
C SER A 88 22.32 -5.16 -14.49
N GLN A 89 22.12 -6.30 -13.81
CA GLN A 89 22.95 -7.50 -13.98
C GLN A 89 22.73 -8.16 -15.35
N GLU A 90 21.51 -8.11 -15.88
CA GLU A 90 21.18 -8.59 -17.22
C GLU A 90 21.54 -7.59 -18.34
N GLU A 91 22.19 -6.47 -18.02
CA GLU A 91 22.51 -5.38 -18.96
C GLU A 91 21.29 -4.81 -19.70
N ARG A 92 20.09 -4.91 -19.10
CA ARG A 92 18.82 -4.44 -19.65
C ARG A 92 18.60 -2.94 -19.37
N TRP A 93 19.55 -2.11 -19.80
CA TRP A 93 19.57 -0.67 -19.51
C TRP A 93 18.36 0.09 -20.03
N VAL A 94 17.77 -0.33 -21.16
CA VAL A 94 16.52 0.24 -21.69
C VAL A 94 15.35 0.01 -20.73
N ALA A 95 15.27 -1.16 -20.10
CA ALA A 95 14.21 -1.46 -19.15
C ALA A 95 14.37 -0.65 -17.85
N VAL A 96 15.61 -0.38 -17.42
CA VAL A 96 15.91 0.51 -16.29
C VAL A 96 15.41 1.93 -16.58
N GLU A 97 15.70 2.44 -17.78
CA GLU A 97 15.24 3.76 -18.20
C GLU A 97 13.70 3.83 -18.28
N GLN A 98 13.06 2.80 -18.85
CA GLN A 98 11.60 2.71 -18.89
C GLN A 98 10.97 2.72 -17.49
N LEU A 99 11.56 1.99 -16.54
CA LEU A 99 11.10 1.98 -15.15
C LEU A 99 11.24 3.38 -14.52
N TYR A 100 12.36 4.06 -14.75
CA TYR A 100 12.54 5.44 -14.30
C TYR A 100 11.47 6.38 -14.84
N LEU A 101 11.23 6.33 -16.15
CA LEU A 101 10.24 7.18 -16.80
C LEU A 101 8.84 6.92 -16.26
N ASN A 102 8.48 5.65 -16.02
CA ASN A 102 7.19 5.27 -15.44
C ASN A 102 7.00 5.82 -14.01
N LEU A 103 8.06 5.85 -13.21
CA LEU A 103 8.05 6.37 -11.84
C LEU A 103 8.07 7.91 -11.80
N ALA A 104 8.84 8.54 -12.69
CA ALA A 104 9.05 9.98 -12.70
C ALA A 104 7.89 10.77 -13.32
N TYR A 105 7.23 10.20 -14.33
CA TYR A 105 6.27 10.92 -15.16
C TYR A 105 4.86 10.40 -14.98
N LYS A 106 3.90 11.29 -14.70
CA LYS A 106 2.51 10.89 -14.44
C LYS A 106 1.74 10.54 -15.70
N ASP A 107 2.04 11.17 -16.83
CA ASP A 107 1.33 11.05 -18.10
C ASP A 107 2.27 10.77 -19.28
N ALA A 108 1.78 10.06 -20.30
CA ALA A 108 2.53 9.75 -21.52
C ALA A 108 2.98 11.01 -22.31
N GLY A 109 2.36 12.16 -22.05
CA GLY A 109 2.68 13.46 -22.66
C GLY A 109 3.93 14.13 -22.09
N ASP A 110 4.43 13.70 -20.93
CA ASP A 110 5.69 14.21 -20.36
C ASP A 110 6.93 13.55 -21.01
N LEU A 111 6.72 12.62 -21.95
CA LEU A 111 7.74 11.79 -22.61
C LEU A 111 8.35 12.47 -23.86
N ILE A 112 8.58 13.78 -23.84
CA ILE A 112 9.26 14.48 -24.93
C ILE A 112 10.73 14.68 -24.54
N ASP A 113 11.58 13.85 -25.15
CA ASP A 113 13.05 13.73 -25.01
C ASP A 113 13.58 13.15 -23.69
N PRO A 114 13.69 11.81 -23.55
CA PRO A 114 14.61 11.23 -22.58
C PRO A 114 16.06 11.56 -23.00
N PRO A 115 16.87 12.22 -22.15
CA PRO A 115 18.27 12.44 -22.45
C PRO A 115 19.01 11.10 -22.49
N GLY A 116 19.48 10.72 -23.67
CA GLY A 116 20.28 9.51 -23.85
C GLY A 116 21.53 9.50 -22.96
N GLY A 117 21.71 8.42 -22.19
CA GLY A 117 22.88 8.22 -21.32
C GLY A 117 22.59 8.08 -19.82
N LEU A 118 21.32 8.14 -19.42
CA LEU A 118 20.92 8.21 -18.01
C LEU A 118 20.63 6.87 -17.33
N ALA A 119 20.64 5.70 -17.97
CA ALA A 119 20.18 4.45 -17.33
C ALA A 119 20.88 4.13 -15.99
N ARG A 120 22.19 4.39 -15.88
CA ARG A 120 22.93 4.24 -14.60
C ARG A 120 22.59 5.34 -13.61
N MET A 121 22.46 6.59 -14.05
CA MET A 121 22.06 7.71 -13.19
C MET A 121 20.62 7.53 -12.68
N ALA A 122 19.72 7.08 -13.54
CA ALA A 122 18.34 6.73 -13.26
C ALA A 122 18.27 5.62 -12.21
N LYS A 123 19.09 4.57 -12.34
CA LYS A 123 19.23 3.54 -11.30
C LYS A 123 19.58 4.17 -9.95
N GLU A 124 20.67 4.94 -9.88
CA GLU A 124 21.13 5.57 -8.62
C GLU A 124 20.10 6.52 -8.01
N MET A 125 19.43 7.33 -8.85
CA MET A 125 18.37 8.25 -8.43
C MET A 125 17.18 7.48 -7.84
N ILE A 126 16.75 6.40 -8.49
CA ILE A 126 15.67 5.56 -7.97
C ILE A 126 16.11 4.91 -6.66
N GLN A 127 17.28 4.28 -6.60
CA GLN A 127 17.76 3.56 -5.43
C GLN A 127 17.89 4.45 -4.19
N THR A 128 18.38 5.67 -4.37
CA THR A 128 18.45 6.65 -3.28
C THR A 128 17.06 6.97 -2.71
N GLY A 129 16.10 7.22 -3.59
CA GLY A 129 14.71 7.48 -3.20
C GLY A 129 14.06 6.27 -2.54
N ILE A 130 14.26 5.07 -3.09
CA ILE A 130 13.78 3.81 -2.53
C ILE A 130 14.27 3.64 -1.11
N HIS A 131 15.58 3.72 -0.85
CA HIS A 131 16.15 3.47 0.47
C HIS A 131 15.60 4.44 1.52
N GLN A 132 15.51 5.72 1.17
CA GLN A 132 14.96 6.72 2.08
C GLN A 132 13.49 6.42 2.40
N GLN A 133 12.67 6.07 1.41
CA GLN A 133 11.25 5.82 1.59
C GLN A 133 10.97 4.46 2.25
N SER A 134 11.81 3.45 2.00
CA SER A 134 11.74 2.15 2.70
C SER A 134 12.03 2.33 4.18
N ASP A 135 13.03 3.12 4.54
CA ASP A 135 13.38 3.38 5.94
C ASP A 135 12.25 4.09 6.67
N VAL A 136 11.64 5.11 6.04
CA VAL A 136 10.50 5.84 6.60
C VAL A 136 9.30 4.91 6.79
N SER A 137 8.91 4.15 5.77
CA SER A 137 7.77 3.24 5.85
C SER A 137 7.98 2.11 6.88
N ALA A 138 9.19 1.53 6.95
CA ALA A 138 9.54 0.50 7.94
C ALA A 138 9.48 1.05 9.36
N ALA A 139 9.95 2.28 9.57
CA ALA A 139 9.86 2.96 10.86
C ALA A 139 8.40 3.23 11.25
N MET A 140 7.54 3.60 10.29
CA MET A 140 6.11 3.81 10.53
C MET A 140 5.39 2.53 10.94
N ALA A 141 5.64 1.40 10.26
CA ALA A 141 5.11 0.09 10.66
C ALA A 141 5.51 -0.26 12.10
N THR A 142 6.80 -0.13 12.42
CA THR A 142 7.35 -0.43 13.75
C THR A 142 6.73 0.43 14.84
N ARG A 143 6.49 1.72 14.55
CA ARG A 143 5.84 2.66 15.48
C ARG A 143 4.39 2.30 15.76
N LEU A 144 3.65 1.79 14.77
CA LEU A 144 2.27 1.37 14.96
C LEU A 144 2.19 0.11 15.83
N ASN A 145 2.93 -0.94 15.46
CA ASN A 145 3.02 -2.16 16.28
C ASN A 145 4.26 -2.96 15.89
N LYS A 146 5.25 -2.96 16.79
CA LYS A 146 6.53 -3.63 16.61
C LYS A 146 6.42 -5.15 16.49
N SER A 147 5.60 -5.81 17.33
CA SER A 147 5.53 -7.28 17.32
C SER A 147 4.89 -7.80 16.05
N GLU A 148 3.86 -7.11 15.55
CA GLU A 148 3.22 -7.47 14.29
C GLU A 148 4.12 -7.17 13.08
N THR A 149 4.83 -6.04 13.11
CA THR A 149 5.82 -5.71 12.08
C THR A 149 6.91 -6.78 11.98
N GLU A 150 7.48 -7.22 13.10
CA GLU A 150 8.48 -8.28 13.15
C GLU A 150 7.95 -9.60 12.60
N ARG A 151 6.71 -9.98 12.96
CA ARG A 151 6.05 -11.18 12.43
C ARG A 151 5.97 -11.14 10.90
N LEU A 152 5.60 -10.00 10.32
CA LEU A 152 5.51 -9.85 8.87
C LEU A 152 6.90 -9.83 8.21
N TRP A 153 7.91 -9.17 8.80
CA TRP A 153 9.29 -9.20 8.28
C TRP A 153 9.88 -10.62 8.25
N GLN A 154 9.53 -11.47 9.21
CA GLN A 154 9.90 -12.88 9.17
C GLN A 154 9.27 -13.60 7.98
N GLN A 155 7.99 -13.33 7.68
CA GLN A 155 7.34 -13.89 6.49
C GLN A 155 7.98 -13.40 5.20
N GLN A 156 8.32 -12.11 5.11
CA GLN A 156 9.08 -11.56 3.98
C GLN A 156 10.45 -12.24 3.82
N THR A 157 11.16 -12.45 4.92
CA THR A 157 12.49 -13.08 4.91
C THR A 157 12.40 -14.52 4.42
N GLN A 158 11.43 -15.28 4.91
CA GLN A 158 11.17 -16.65 4.46
C GLN A 158 10.80 -16.70 2.97
N TRP A 159 9.97 -15.78 2.51
CA TRP A 159 9.60 -15.67 1.09
C TRP A 159 10.82 -15.41 0.20
N ARG A 160 11.70 -14.49 0.59
CA ARG A 160 12.94 -14.18 -0.15
C ARG A 160 13.87 -15.38 -0.21
N GLN A 161 14.01 -16.11 0.89
CA GLN A 161 14.83 -17.32 0.95
C GLN A 161 14.27 -18.44 0.07
N ALA A 162 12.94 -18.59 0.02
CA ALA A 162 12.28 -19.57 -0.83
C ALA A 162 12.31 -19.19 -2.33
N ASN A 163 12.41 -17.90 -2.66
CA ASN A 163 12.33 -17.39 -4.04
C ASN A 163 13.51 -16.47 -4.40
N PRO A 164 14.77 -16.93 -4.27
CA PRO A 164 15.95 -16.05 -4.28
C PRO A 164 16.14 -15.24 -5.58
N GLN A 165 15.66 -15.75 -6.72
CA GLN A 165 15.84 -15.14 -8.04
C GLN A 165 14.61 -14.39 -8.56
N MET A 166 13.50 -14.38 -7.82
CA MET A 166 12.24 -13.83 -8.35
C MET A 166 11.30 -13.27 -7.29
N TRP A 167 11.73 -13.20 -6.03
CA TRP A 167 10.86 -12.75 -4.93
C TRP A 167 10.27 -11.35 -5.19
N TRP A 168 10.96 -10.49 -5.93
CA TRP A 168 10.51 -9.14 -6.30
C TRP A 168 9.36 -9.09 -7.32
N THR A 169 9.00 -10.22 -7.93
CA THR A 169 7.86 -10.35 -8.86
C THR A 169 6.55 -10.70 -8.17
N GLY A 170 6.56 -10.90 -6.85
CA GLY A 170 5.37 -11.24 -6.08
C GLY A 170 5.48 -10.88 -4.61
N ILE A 171 4.56 -11.39 -3.80
CA ILE A 171 4.51 -11.18 -2.35
C ILE A 171 4.42 -12.54 -1.63
N PRO A 172 4.77 -12.63 -0.33
CA PRO A 172 4.52 -13.82 0.48
C PRO A 172 3.09 -14.35 0.35
N ASP A 173 2.94 -15.67 0.24
CA ASP A 173 1.62 -16.31 0.07
C ASP A 173 0.63 -15.96 1.18
N ALA A 174 1.13 -15.79 2.41
CA ALA A 174 0.32 -15.40 3.55
C ALA A 174 -0.29 -13.99 3.45
N TRP A 175 0.18 -13.17 2.51
CA TRP A 175 -0.28 -11.80 2.29
C TRP A 175 -1.29 -11.69 1.14
N ARG A 176 -1.49 -12.78 0.39
CA ARG A 176 -2.60 -12.89 -0.58
C ARG A 176 -3.93 -13.14 0.13
#